data_AF-S5ZET4-F1
#
_entry.id   AF-S5ZET4-F1
#
_cell.length_a   1.000
_cell.length_b   1.000
_cell.length_c   1.000
_cell.angle_alpha   90.00
_cell.angle_beta   90.00
_cell.angle_gamma   90.00
#
_symmetry.space_group_name_H-M   'P 1'
#
loop_
_entity.id
_entity.type
_entity.pdbx_description
1 polymer ?
#
loop_
_entity_poly.entity_id
_entity_poly.type
_entity_poly.pdbx_seq_one_letter_code
_entity_poly.pdbx_strand_id
1 'polypeptide(L)'
;MTCVKNTSLVCASSKTYLLAVEEGCMGKIEEWLRKNGKITASYGPLVKGLYQDAIITLLKPDKVQAILQFSKLTIEELEKTLNSL
;
A
#
# COMPACT_ATOMS: atom_id res chain seq x y z
N MET A 1 3.96 7.72 15.24
CA MET A 1 2.59 7.83 14.72
C MET A 1 2.42 6.66 13.76
N THR A 2 1.37 5.85 13.90
CA THR A 2 1.28 4.56 13.21
C THR A 2 0.18 4.64 12.16
N CYS A 3 0.52 4.67 10.88
CA CYS A 3 -0.47 4.76 9.81
C CYS A 3 -1.23 3.46 9.58
N VAL A 4 -0.59 2.31 9.76
CA VAL A 4 -1.20 0.98 9.58
C VAL A 4 -1.79 0.51 10.90
N LYS A 5 -3.11 0.29 10.93
CA LYS A 5 -3.86 -0.21 12.09
C LYS A 5 -3.85 -1.73 12.17
N ASN A 6 -3.99 -2.38 11.03
CA ASN A 6 -4.09 -3.83 10.92
C ASN A 6 -3.69 -4.28 9.52
N THR A 7 -3.19 -5.50 9.41
CA THR A 7 -2.82 -6.14 8.15
C THR A 7 -3.43 -7.52 8.09
N SER A 8 -4.03 -7.85 6.96
CA SER A 8 -4.67 -9.13 6.71
C SER A 8 -4.13 -9.75 5.44
N LEU A 9 -3.71 -11.01 5.51
CA LEU A 9 -3.41 -11.81 4.33
C LEU A 9 -4.72 -12.19 3.65
N VAL A 10 -4.94 -11.72 2.42
CA VAL A 10 -6.16 -11.98 1.63
C VAL A 10 -5.98 -13.19 0.73
N CYS A 11 -4.78 -13.37 0.16
CA CYS A 11 -4.47 -14.49 -0.71
C CYS A 11 -3.00 -14.88 -0.58
N ALA A 12 -2.74 -16.10 -0.12
CA ALA A 12 -1.39 -16.60 0.11
C ALA A 12 -0.60 -16.80 -1.20
N SER A 13 -1.25 -17.34 -2.25
CA SER A 13 -0.56 -17.69 -3.51
C SER A 13 -0.05 -16.48 -4.26
N SER A 14 -0.80 -15.39 -4.26
CA SER A 14 -0.41 -14.10 -4.85
C SER A 14 0.26 -13.15 -3.85
N LYS A 15 0.52 -13.60 -2.61
CA LYS A 15 1.06 -12.77 -1.52
C LYS A 15 0.33 -11.43 -1.43
N THR A 16 -1.00 -11.49 -1.39
CA THR A 16 -1.86 -10.31 -1.38
C THR A 16 -2.29 -9.98 0.03
N TYR A 17 -2.02 -8.75 0.44
CA TYR A 17 -2.34 -8.21 1.76
C TYR A 17 -3.28 -7.03 1.62
N LEU A 18 -4.11 -6.85 2.64
CA LEU A 18 -4.93 -5.67 2.83
C LEU A 18 -4.56 -5.04 4.16
N LEU A 19 -4.11 -3.78 4.10
CA LEU A 19 -3.73 -2.98 5.24
C LEU A 19 -4.86 -1.98 5.51
N ALA A 20 -5.39 -1.99 6.72
CA ALA A 20 -6.26 -0.94 7.23
C ALA A 20 -5.38 0.21 7.72
N VAL A 21 -5.69 1.41 7.26
CA VAL A 21 -4.88 2.62 7.45
C VAL A 21 -5.72 3.70 8.11
N GLU A 22 -5.11 4.56 8.92
CA GLU A 22 -5.79 5.76 9.41
C GLU A 22 -6.17 6.69 8.24
N GLU A 23 -7.40 7.22 8.22
CA GLU A 23 -7.89 8.06 7.12
C GLU A 23 -6.97 9.26 6.83
N GLY A 24 -6.37 9.86 7.88
CA GLY A 24 -5.44 10.99 7.76
C GLY A 24 -4.09 10.64 7.13
N CYS A 25 -3.72 9.36 7.05
CA CYS A 25 -2.46 8.93 6.44
C CYS A 25 -2.56 8.73 4.92
N MET A 26 -3.78 8.58 4.38
CA MET A 26 -3.95 8.19 2.98
C MET A 26 -3.33 9.18 1.99
N GLY A 27 -3.44 10.48 2.27
CA GLY A 27 -2.81 11.52 1.45
C GLY A 27 -1.27 11.41 1.43
N LYS A 28 -0.66 11.13 2.59
CA LYS A 28 0.80 10.93 2.71
C LYS A 28 1.26 9.68 1.97
N ILE A 29 0.50 8.59 2.05
CA ILE A 29 0.81 7.34 1.35
C ILE A 29 0.73 7.54 -0.16
N GLU A 30 -0.28 8.27 -0.64
CA GLU A 30 -0.39 8.60 -2.06
C GLU A 30 0.80 9.45 -2.52
N GLU A 31 1.19 10.46 -1.76
CA GLU A 31 2.35 11.29 -2.06
C GLU A 31 3.66 10.47 -2.06
N TRP A 32 3.83 9.61 -1.06
CA TRP A 32 4.98 8.70 -0.97
C TRP A 32 5.06 7.77 -2.20
N LEU A 33 3.93 7.17 -2.61
CA LEU A 33 3.87 6.28 -3.77
C LEU A 33 4.16 7.03 -5.08
N ARG A 34 3.74 8.30 -5.19
CA ARG A 34 4.09 9.18 -6.31
C ARG A 34 5.57 9.52 -6.37
N LYS A 35 6.23 9.70 -5.22
CA LYS A 35 7.64 10.08 -5.12
C LYS A 35 8.60 8.89 -5.28
N ASN A 36 8.27 7.75 -4.68
CA ASN A 36 9.17 6.59 -4.57
C ASN A 36 8.79 5.43 -5.49
N GLY A 37 7.60 5.48 -6.07
CA GLY A 37 7.08 4.46 -6.97
C GLY A 37 6.63 5.06 -8.30
N LYS A 38 5.64 4.43 -8.91
CA LYS A 38 5.01 4.87 -10.16
C LYS A 38 3.51 4.67 -10.09
N ILE A 39 2.74 5.74 -10.22
CA ILE A 39 1.29 5.64 -10.40
C ILE A 39 1.00 5.11 -11.80
N THR A 40 0.20 4.05 -11.89
CA THR A 40 -0.19 3.39 -13.14
C THR A 40 -1.65 3.66 -13.50
N ALA A 41 -2.51 3.92 -12.52
CA ALA A 41 -3.89 4.32 -12.75
C ALA A 41 -4.42 5.14 -11.56
N SER A 42 -5.39 6.02 -11.83
CA SER A 42 -6.16 6.74 -10.82
C SER A 42 -7.59 6.84 -11.29
N TYR A 43 -8.53 6.27 -10.51
CA TYR A 43 -9.95 6.21 -10.86
C TYR A 43 -10.81 6.38 -9.61
N GLY A 44 -11.38 7.58 -9.44
CA GLY A 44 -12.17 7.93 -8.26
C GLY A 44 -11.40 7.68 -6.95
N PRO A 45 -11.93 6.85 -6.02
CA PRO A 45 -11.26 6.55 -4.75
C PRO A 45 -10.08 5.58 -4.89
N LEU A 46 -9.83 5.04 -6.09
CA LEU A 46 -8.80 4.03 -6.33
C LEU A 46 -7.58 4.65 -6.99
N VAL A 47 -6.41 4.46 -6.38
CA VAL A 47 -5.12 4.81 -6.98
C VAL A 47 -4.26 3.56 -7.03
N LYS A 48 -3.77 3.19 -8.20
CA LYS A 48 -2.91 2.02 -8.39
C LYS A 48 -1.51 2.48 -8.76
N GLY A 49 -0.51 1.86 -8.17
CA GLY A 49 0.88 2.10 -8.48
C GLY A 49 1.76 0.88 -8.28
N LEU A 50 3.03 1.06 -8.62
CA LEU A 50 4.09 0.10 -8.43
C LEU A 50 5.14 0.69 -7.50
N TYR A 51 5.64 -0.12 -6.58
CA TYR A 51 6.79 0.21 -5.73
C TYR A 51 7.65 -1.05 -5.58
N GLN A 52 8.90 -1.01 -6.02
CA GLN A 52 9.81 -2.18 -5.99
C GLN A 52 9.15 -3.46 -6.53
N ASP A 53 8.50 -3.39 -7.69
CA ASP A 53 7.74 -4.48 -8.33
C ASP A 53 6.53 -5.01 -7.55
N ALA A 54 6.22 -4.44 -6.38
CA ALA A 54 4.96 -4.66 -5.68
C ALA A 54 3.85 -3.81 -6.29
N ILE A 55 2.67 -4.40 -6.46
CA ILE A 55 1.47 -3.66 -6.87
C ILE A 55 0.83 -3.11 -5.61
N ILE A 56 0.78 -1.78 -5.51
CA ILE A 56 0.16 -1.06 -4.39
C ILE A 56 -1.11 -0.40 -4.91
N THR A 57 -2.24 -0.70 -4.28
CA THR A 57 -3.54 -0.10 -4.60
C THR A 57 -4.07 0.61 -3.37
N LEU A 58 -4.21 1.92 -3.46
CA LEU A 58 -4.85 2.74 -2.45
C LEU A 58 -6.35 2.71 -2.71
N LEU A 59 -7.09 2.22 -1.73
CA LEU A 59 -8.54 2.16 -1.68
C LEU A 59 -8.98 3.21 -0.66
N LYS A 60 -9.19 4.45 -1.11
CA LYS A 60 -9.59 5.55 -0.24
C LYS A 60 -10.95 5.23 0.42
N PRO A 61 -11.16 5.62 1.68
CA PRO A 61 -10.29 6.52 2.47
C PRO A 61 -9.22 5.82 3.31
N ASP A 62 -9.30 4.51 3.53
CA ASP A 62 -8.68 3.86 4.69
C ASP A 62 -7.99 2.52 4.40
N LYS A 63 -7.86 2.09 3.15
CA LYS A 63 -7.29 0.77 2.82
C LYS A 63 -6.17 0.85 1.80
N VAL A 64 -5.18 -0.02 1.99
CA VAL A 64 -4.11 -0.25 1.02
C VAL A 64 -4.03 -1.74 0.73
N GLN A 65 -4.19 -2.13 -0.53
CA GLN A 65 -3.91 -3.48 -0.97
C GLN A 65 -2.49 -3.54 -1.52
N ALA A 66 -1.74 -4.54 -1.11
CA ALA A 66 -0.39 -4.82 -1.61
C ALA A 66 -0.32 -6.23 -2.18
N ILE A 67 0.17 -6.38 -3.41
CA ILE A 67 0.45 -7.67 -4.04
C ILE A 67 1.97 -7.79 -4.18
N LEU A 68 2.55 -8.71 -3.42
CA LEU A 68 4.00 -8.88 -3.29
C LEU A 68 4.53 -10.07 -4.09
N GLN A 69 3.70 -10.72 -4.91
CA GLN A 69 4.06 -11.94 -5.66
C GLN A 69 5.37 -11.82 -6.45
N PHE A 70 5.59 -10.67 -7.07
CA PHE A 70 6.73 -10.40 -7.95
C PHE A 70 7.81 -9.53 -7.28
N SER A 71 7.59 -9.13 -6.03
CA SER A 71 8.48 -8.24 -5.29
C SER A 71 9.35 -9.01 -4.30
N LYS A 72 10.53 -8.45 -4.01
CA LYS A 72 11.34 -8.86 -2.85
C LYS A 72 10.91 -8.20 -1.54
N LEU A 73 10.08 -7.16 -1.63
CA LEU A 73 9.52 -6.44 -0.50
C LEU A 73 8.71 -7.39 0.37
N THR A 74 8.97 -7.40 1.68
CA THR A 74 8.12 -8.10 2.64
C THR A 74 6.98 -7.21 3.12
N ILE A 75 5.96 -7.82 3.72
CA ILE A 75 4.84 -7.05 4.27
C ILE A 75 5.30 -6.18 5.45
N GLU A 76 6.23 -6.66 6.26
CA GLU A 76 6.79 -5.94 7.40
C GLU A 76 7.62 -4.73 6.97
N GLU A 77 8.38 -4.84 5.87
CA GLU A 77 9.12 -3.70 5.29
C GLU A 77 8.17 -2.62 4.75
N LEU A 78 7.07 -3.04 4.13
CA LEU A 78 6.04 -2.13 3.66
C LEU A 78 5.35 -1.43 4.85
N GLU A 79 4.93 -2.18 5.87
CA GLU A 79 4.32 -1.62 7.08
C GLU A 79 5.24 -0.61 7.77
N LYS A 80 6.52 -0.96 7.93
CA LYS A 80 7.53 -0.06 8.52
C LYS A 80 7.65 1.23 7.71
N THR A 81 7.64 1.12 6.39
CA THR A 81 7.69 2.27 5.49
C THR A 81 6.46 3.16 5.68
N LEU A 82 5.25 2.59 5.62
CA LEU A 82 4.00 3.35 5.77
C LEU A 82 3.87 4.00 7.16
N ASN A 83 4.34 3.32 8.21
CA ASN A 83 4.35 3.83 9.58
C ASN A 83 5.41 4.91 9.83
N SER A 84 6.34 5.13 8.90
CA SER A 84 7.36 6.19 9.00
C SER A 84 6.95 7.51 8.34
N LEU A 85 5.76 7.58 7.72
CA LEU A 85 5.21 8.75 7.02
C LEU A 85 4.46 9.71 7.96
#